data_AF-A0A439LGL4-F1
#
_entry.id   AF-A0A439LGL4-F1
#
_cell.length_a   1.000
_cell.length_b   1.000
_cell.length_c   1.000
_cell.angle_alpha   90.00
_cell.angle_beta   90.00
_cell.angle_gamma   90.00
#
_symmetry.space_group_name_H-M   'P 1'
#
loop_
_entity.id
_entity.type
_entity.pdbx_description
1 polymer ?
#
loop_
_entity_poly.entity_id
_entity_poly.type
_entity_poly.pdbx_seq_one_letter_code
_entity_poly.pdbx_strand_id
1 'polypeptide(L)'
;MKDGSAFLNDNAQRIIDGMIGNAERLRIAVSRGPLGECLIDAGAKAAGGVEAGLRMAEAAMGGLGSISVGMDRASQKWPFTVEVRSSQPVLACLGSQYAGWNLSSQDYFAMGSGPARALARVEPLFEALSYRDTASSAVLILETAEPPPRAIVEKVGKATGLA
;
A
#
# COMPACT_ATOMS: atom_id res chain seq x y z
N MET A 1 20.09 9.35 3.05
CA MET A 1 20.47 9.12 1.65
C MET A 1 19.81 10.19 0.82
N LYS A 2 20.59 11.16 0.31
CA LYS A 2 20.17 11.95 -0.85
C LYS A 2 20.35 11.01 -2.03
N ASP A 3 19.27 10.80 -2.79
CA ASP A 3 19.24 10.02 -4.03
C ASP A 3 19.54 8.52 -3.86
N GLY A 4 18.63 7.81 -3.20
CA GLY A 4 18.59 6.35 -3.27
C GLY A 4 17.78 5.90 -4.48
N SER A 5 18.32 4.97 -5.26
CA SER A 5 17.65 4.21 -6.34
C SER A 5 16.59 3.24 -5.80
N ALA A 6 15.83 3.64 -4.78
CA ALA A 6 14.70 2.87 -4.31
C ALA A 6 13.60 3.01 -5.37
N PHE A 7 13.04 1.88 -5.80
CA PHE A 7 11.94 1.85 -6.77
C PHE A 7 10.68 1.41 -6.03
N LEU A 8 10.16 2.27 -5.15
CA LEU A 8 9.13 1.85 -4.18
C LEU A 8 7.86 1.35 -4.87
N ASN A 9 7.39 2.08 -5.89
CA ASN A 9 6.21 1.68 -6.65
C ASN A 9 6.47 0.43 -7.49
N ASP A 10 7.62 0.32 -8.18
CA ASP A 10 7.93 -0.88 -8.97
C ASP A 10 8.08 -2.13 -8.08
N ASN A 11 8.71 -1.99 -6.90
CA ASN A 11 8.84 -3.06 -5.93
C ASN A 11 7.48 -3.51 -5.41
N ALA A 12 6.63 -2.56 -5.01
CA ALA A 12 5.27 -2.86 -4.58
C ALA A 12 4.44 -3.48 -5.72
N GLN A 13 4.59 -3.01 -6.96
CA GLN A 13 3.91 -3.57 -8.12
C GLN A 13 4.24 -5.06 -8.28
N ARG A 14 5.51 -5.46 -8.16
CA ARG A 14 5.89 -6.89 -8.24
C ARG A 14 5.21 -7.74 -7.15
N ILE A 15 5.05 -7.20 -5.95
CA ILE A 15 4.33 -7.87 -4.85
C ILE A 15 2.84 -8.01 -5.20
N ILE A 16 2.24 -6.93 -5.70
CA ILE A 16 0.84 -6.86 -6.12
C ILE A 16 0.56 -7.82 -7.28
N ASP A 17 1.42 -7.89 -8.29
CA ASP A 17 1.31 -8.83 -9.41
C ASP A 17 1.33 -10.28 -8.90
N GLY A 18 2.20 -10.56 -7.92
CA GLY A 18 2.22 -11.84 -7.22
C GLY A 18 0.94 -12.13 -6.43
N MET A 19 0.31 -11.12 -5.84
CA MET A 19 -1.00 -11.25 -5.18
C MET A 19 -2.11 -11.55 -6.21
N ILE A 20 -2.16 -10.81 -7.32
CA ILE A 20 -3.14 -11.00 -8.41
C ILE A 20 -3.04 -12.42 -8.96
N GLY A 21 -1.83 -12.90 -9.26
CA GLY A 21 -1.60 -14.27 -9.73
C GLY A 21 -1.97 -15.36 -8.73
N ASN A 22 -2.18 -15.02 -7.45
CA ASN A 22 -2.56 -15.93 -6.38
C ASN A 22 -3.92 -15.57 -5.74
N ALA A 23 -4.79 -14.85 -6.45
CA ALA A 23 -5.96 -14.23 -5.84
C ALA A 23 -6.87 -15.21 -5.08
N GLU A 24 -7.17 -16.37 -5.67
CA GLU A 24 -7.99 -17.42 -5.04
C GLU A 24 -7.33 -17.96 -3.75
N ARG A 25 -6.04 -18.32 -3.82
CA ARG A 25 -5.27 -18.82 -2.66
C ARG A 25 -5.21 -17.80 -1.53
N LEU A 26 -5.12 -16.52 -1.87
CA LEU A 26 -5.09 -15.41 -0.92
C LEU A 26 -6.49 -14.97 -0.45
N ARG A 27 -7.55 -15.51 -1.05
CA ARG A 27 -8.96 -15.17 -0.80
C ARG A 27 -9.23 -13.67 -0.98
N ILE A 28 -8.62 -13.08 -2.01
CA ILE A 28 -8.81 -11.68 -2.42
C ILE A 28 -9.58 -11.64 -3.74
N ALA A 29 -10.27 -10.53 -4.02
CA ALA A 29 -10.97 -10.32 -5.28
C ALA A 29 -10.26 -9.24 -6.11
N VAL A 30 -10.04 -9.53 -7.39
CA VAL A 30 -9.43 -8.58 -8.34
C VAL A 30 -10.47 -8.17 -9.36
N SER A 31 -10.63 -6.87 -9.56
CA SER A 31 -11.58 -6.29 -10.52
C SER A 31 -11.01 -5.01 -11.14
N ARG A 32 -11.81 -4.37 -12.00
CA ARG A 32 -11.51 -3.05 -12.56
C ARG A 32 -12.43 -2.02 -11.93
N GLY A 33 -11.87 -0.89 -11.52
CA GLY A 33 -12.63 0.21 -10.99
C GLY A 33 -13.19 1.14 -12.08
N PRO A 34 -13.84 2.25 -11.69
CA PRO A 34 -14.56 3.15 -12.60
C PRO A 34 -13.72 3.79 -13.71
N LEU A 35 -12.39 3.83 -13.59
CA LEU A 35 -11.49 4.38 -14.62
C LEU A 35 -10.57 3.33 -15.23
N GLY A 36 -10.79 2.04 -14.93
CA GLY A 36 -9.96 0.93 -15.43
C GLY A 36 -8.73 0.64 -14.57
N GLU A 37 -8.57 1.33 -13.44
CA GLU A 37 -7.58 0.98 -12.43
C GLU A 37 -7.81 -0.45 -11.90
N CYS A 38 -6.72 -1.11 -11.52
CA CYS A 38 -6.82 -2.42 -10.90
C CYS A 38 -7.28 -2.27 -9.45
N LEU A 39 -8.43 -2.84 -9.11
CA LEU A 39 -8.97 -2.84 -7.76
C LEU A 39 -8.75 -4.22 -7.13
N ILE A 40 -8.18 -4.23 -5.94
CA ILE A 40 -7.94 -5.46 -5.16
C ILE A 40 -8.67 -5.32 -3.83
N ASP A 41 -9.75 -6.07 -3.66
CA ASP A 41 -10.42 -6.20 -2.38
C ASP A 41 -9.77 -7.32 -1.58
N ALA A 42 -9.13 -6.95 -0.47
CA ALA A 42 -8.44 -7.85 0.44
C ALA A 42 -9.10 -7.95 1.83
N GLY A 43 -10.33 -7.43 2.01
CA GLY A 43 -10.99 -7.47 3.32
C GLY A 43 -12.31 -6.72 3.47
N ALA A 44 -12.79 -5.98 2.46
CA ALA A 44 -14.06 -5.27 2.51
C ALA A 44 -15.24 -6.23 2.28
N LYS A 45 -15.20 -6.98 1.17
CA LYS A 45 -16.16 -8.06 0.86
C LYS A 45 -15.44 -9.40 0.73
N ALA A 46 -14.18 -9.39 0.28
CA ALA A 46 -13.33 -10.57 0.27
C ALA A 46 -12.90 -10.97 1.68
N ALA A 47 -12.71 -12.28 1.92
CA ALA A 47 -12.31 -12.78 3.23
C ALA A 47 -10.87 -12.42 3.61
N GLY A 48 -9.98 -12.27 2.62
CA GLY A 48 -8.55 -12.01 2.84
C GLY A 48 -7.86 -13.10 3.64
N GLY A 49 -6.80 -12.78 4.36
CA GLY A 49 -6.09 -13.72 5.23
C GLY A 49 -4.72 -13.21 5.66
N VAL A 50 -4.04 -13.97 6.53
CA VAL A 50 -2.72 -13.60 7.06
C VAL A 50 -1.72 -13.35 5.93
N GLU A 51 -1.61 -14.28 4.97
CA GLU A 51 -0.70 -14.13 3.82
C GLU A 51 -1.03 -12.94 2.92
N ALA A 52 -2.32 -12.60 2.77
CA ALA A 52 -2.73 -11.41 2.01
C ALA A 52 -2.33 -10.14 2.76
N GLY A 53 -2.55 -10.11 4.08
CA GLY A 53 -2.15 -9.00 4.95
C GLY A 53 -0.63 -8.78 4.99
N LEU A 54 0.15 -9.86 5.07
CA LEU A 54 1.61 -9.82 5.02
C LEU A 54 2.11 -9.17 3.71
N ARG A 55 1.62 -9.65 2.56
CA ARG A 55 1.99 -9.08 1.25
C ARG A 55 1.52 -7.64 1.07
N MET A 56 0.31 -7.32 1.54
CA MET A 56 -0.21 -5.95 1.50
C MET A 56 0.64 -5.01 2.35
N ALA A 57 1.10 -5.45 3.52
CA ALA A 57 1.96 -4.66 4.39
C ALA A 57 3.37 -4.49 3.79
N GLU A 58 3.94 -5.51 3.13
CA GLU A 58 5.22 -5.40 2.41
C GLU A 58 5.12 -4.43 1.22
N ALA A 59 4.02 -4.49 0.47
CA ALA A 59 3.72 -3.54 -0.60
C ALA A 59 3.53 -2.12 -0.05
N ALA A 60 2.85 -1.96 1.09
CA ALA A 60 2.72 -0.67 1.76
C ALA A 60 4.08 -0.10 2.19
N MET A 61 5.05 -0.94 2.56
CA MET A 61 6.43 -0.55 2.83
C MET A 61 7.29 -0.34 1.57
N GLY A 62 6.69 -0.33 0.38
CA GLY A 62 7.38 -0.11 -0.90
C GLY A 62 8.38 -1.23 -1.24
N GLY A 63 8.15 -2.45 -0.72
CA GLY A 63 9.07 -3.58 -0.85
C GLY A 63 10.42 -3.39 -0.14
N LEU A 64 10.55 -2.39 0.73
CA LEU A 64 11.74 -2.16 1.56
C LEU A 64 11.60 -2.71 2.99
N GLY A 65 10.48 -3.38 3.28
CA GLY A 65 10.22 -4.11 4.51
C GLY A 65 10.17 -5.62 4.26
N SER A 66 10.63 -6.40 5.23
CA SER A 66 10.34 -7.84 5.32
C SER A 66 9.40 -8.05 6.50
N ILE A 67 8.31 -8.76 6.26
CA ILE A 67 7.26 -8.97 7.26
C ILE A 67 6.98 -10.45 7.39
N SER A 68 6.99 -10.95 8.62
CA SER A 68 6.70 -12.36 8.90
C SER A 68 5.78 -12.50 10.10
N VAL A 69 5.07 -13.62 10.18
CA VAL A 69 4.32 -13.99 11.37
C VAL A 69 5.12 -14.99 12.19
N GLY A 70 5.30 -14.68 13.47
CA GLY A 70 5.80 -15.59 14.49
C GLY A 70 4.64 -16.15 15.32
N MET A 71 4.89 -17.30 15.95
CA MET A 71 4.00 -17.82 16.99
C MET A 71 4.69 -17.72 18.36
N ASP A 72 4.18 -16.83 19.21
CA ASP A 72 4.59 -16.76 20.61
C ASP A 72 3.72 -17.72 21.44
N ARG A 73 4.28 -18.90 21.73
CA ARG A 73 3.61 -19.93 22.53
C ARG A 73 3.48 -19.57 24.01
N ALA A 74 4.22 -18.57 24.49
CA ALA A 74 4.10 -18.08 25.87
C ALA A 74 2.98 -17.05 26.01
N SER A 75 2.61 -16.37 24.93
CA SER A 75 1.49 -15.43 24.89
C SER A 75 0.14 -16.16 24.87
N GLN A 76 -0.53 -16.19 26.04
CA GLN A 76 -1.83 -16.86 26.18
C GLN A 76 -2.98 -16.13 25.44
N LYS A 77 -2.87 -14.82 25.23
CA LYS A 77 -3.93 -14.01 24.61
C LYS A 77 -3.72 -13.80 23.11
N TRP A 78 -2.47 -13.67 22.67
CA TRP A 78 -2.14 -13.28 21.29
C TRP A 78 -0.99 -14.17 20.79
N PRO A 79 -1.29 -15.40 20.34
CA PRO A 79 -0.25 -16.35 19.95
C PRO A 79 0.44 -15.94 18.65
N PHE A 80 -0.14 -15.04 17.85
CA PHE A 80 0.46 -14.54 16.62
C PHE A 80 1.11 -13.18 16.84
N THR A 81 2.35 -13.05 16.40
CA THR A 81 3.11 -11.79 16.38
C THR A 81 3.49 -11.47 14.95
N VAL A 82 3.53 -10.18 14.61
CA VAL A 82 4.06 -9.72 13.33
C VAL A 82 5.45 -9.13 13.57
N GLU A 83 6.45 -9.68 12.90
CA GLU A 83 7.80 -9.15 12.91
C GLU A 83 8.05 -8.33 11.63
N VAL A 84 8.49 -7.09 11.80
CA VAL A 84 8.76 -6.15 10.71
C VAL A 84 10.21 -5.70 10.78
N ARG A 85 10.95 -5.83 9.67
CA ARG A 85 12.34 -5.39 9.56
C ARG A 85 12.53 -4.53 8.31
N SER A 86 13.32 -3.46 8.43
CA SER A 86 13.75 -2.66 7.28
C SER A 86 15.13 -2.07 7.50
N SER A 87 15.99 -2.14 6.48
CA SER A 87 17.27 -1.43 6.45
C SER A 87 17.14 0.01 5.93
N GLN A 88 15.93 0.42 5.51
CA GLN A 88 15.63 1.77 5.03
C GLN A 88 14.34 2.31 5.68
N PRO A 89 14.29 2.39 7.03
CA PRO A 89 13.05 2.65 7.77
C PRO A 89 12.41 4.00 7.45
N VAL A 90 13.19 5.03 7.12
CA VAL A 90 12.61 6.34 6.74
C VAL A 90 11.79 6.23 5.45
N LEU A 91 12.30 5.56 4.41
CA LEU A 91 11.56 5.39 3.17
C LEU A 91 10.43 4.37 3.33
N ALA A 92 10.72 3.22 3.94
CA ALA A 92 9.76 2.15 4.11
C ALA A 92 8.57 2.57 4.98
N CYS A 93 8.85 3.18 6.14
CA CYS A 93 7.81 3.54 7.11
C CYS A 93 7.19 4.90 6.81
N LEU A 94 7.98 5.98 6.64
CA LEU A 94 7.42 7.33 6.45
C LEU A 94 7.11 7.64 4.98
N GLY A 95 8.04 7.34 4.08
CA GLY A 95 7.90 7.61 2.65
C GLY A 95 6.85 6.75 1.94
N SER A 96 6.49 5.61 2.52
CA SER A 96 5.58 4.64 1.92
C SER A 96 4.46 4.23 2.90
N GLN A 97 4.76 3.41 3.91
CA GLN A 97 3.75 2.72 4.74
C GLN A 97 2.79 3.66 5.46
N TYR A 98 3.30 4.79 5.97
CA TYR A 98 2.53 5.75 6.74
C TYR A 98 1.24 6.15 6.03
N ALA A 99 0.13 6.06 6.75
CA ALA A 99 -1.20 6.43 6.28
C ALA A 99 -1.37 7.95 6.38
N GLY A 100 -0.63 8.69 5.56
CA GLY A 100 -0.59 10.15 5.64
C GLY A 100 -1.47 10.87 4.63
N TRP A 101 -1.98 10.17 3.61
CA TRP A 101 -2.76 10.81 2.56
C TRP A 101 -4.27 10.74 2.84
N ASN A 102 -4.83 11.86 3.30
CA ASN A 102 -6.28 12.00 3.47
C ASN A 102 -7.00 12.08 2.11
N LEU A 103 -7.83 11.08 1.82
CA LEU A 103 -8.60 10.98 0.59
C LEU A 103 -10.10 11.05 0.89
N SER A 104 -10.68 12.24 0.68
CA SER A 104 -12.10 12.50 0.85
C SER A 104 -12.76 13.05 -0.43
N SER A 105 -14.02 12.65 -0.64
CA SER A 105 -14.91 13.17 -1.69
C SER A 105 -16.36 12.87 -1.31
N GLN A 106 -17.19 13.91 -1.15
CA GLN A 106 -18.56 13.77 -0.66
C GLN A 106 -18.59 12.95 0.64
N ASP A 107 -19.35 11.86 0.69
CA ASP A 107 -19.48 10.99 1.86
C ASP A 107 -18.38 9.92 1.96
N TYR A 108 -17.46 9.85 1.01
CA TYR A 108 -16.33 8.93 1.05
C TYR A 108 -15.13 9.52 1.78
N PHE A 109 -14.54 8.73 2.67
CA PHE A 109 -13.29 9.02 3.36
C PHE A 109 -12.44 7.76 3.50
N ALA A 110 -11.15 7.86 3.17
CA ALA A 110 -10.18 6.82 3.43
C ALA A 110 -8.79 7.41 3.73
N MET A 111 -8.01 6.67 4.52
CA MET A 111 -6.60 6.94 4.71
C MET A 111 -5.79 6.19 3.64
N GLY A 112 -4.97 6.93 2.89
CA GLY A 112 -4.07 6.38 1.88
C GLY A 112 -2.67 6.11 2.45
N SER A 113 -2.22 4.87 2.28
CA SER A 113 -0.88 4.36 2.57
C SER A 113 -0.18 3.87 1.31
N GLY A 114 1.12 3.66 1.37
CA GLY A 114 1.89 3.01 0.31
C GLY A 114 2.66 3.96 -0.60
N PRO A 115 3.39 3.39 -1.56
CA PRO A 115 4.42 4.10 -2.30
C PRO A 115 3.88 5.14 -3.30
N ALA A 116 2.60 5.10 -3.67
CA ALA A 116 1.97 6.14 -4.47
C ALA A 116 2.13 7.55 -3.85
N ARG A 117 2.22 7.62 -2.52
CA ARG A 117 2.46 8.86 -1.78
C ARG A 117 3.77 9.54 -2.18
N ALA A 118 4.81 8.76 -2.47
CA ALA A 118 6.12 9.28 -2.89
C ALA A 118 6.16 9.80 -4.33
N LEU A 119 5.17 9.45 -5.16
CA LEU A 119 4.91 10.08 -6.47
C LEU A 119 4.13 11.38 -6.25
N ALA A 120 3.02 11.29 -5.51
CA ALA A 120 2.07 12.39 -5.32
C ALA A 120 2.65 13.57 -4.52
N ARG A 121 3.37 13.28 -3.44
CA ARG A 121 4.03 14.26 -2.55
C ARG A 121 3.15 15.44 -2.14
N VAL A 122 1.87 15.18 -1.86
CA VAL A 122 0.88 16.20 -1.46
C VAL A 122 0.87 16.50 0.04
N GLU A 123 1.68 15.77 0.81
CA GLU A 123 1.75 15.87 2.28
C GLU A 123 2.99 16.69 2.71
N PRO A 124 2.91 17.50 3.80
CA PRO A 124 4.05 18.27 4.31
C PRO A 124 5.28 17.41 4.65
N LEU A 125 5.07 16.13 5.01
CA LEU A 125 6.17 15.18 5.25
C LEU A 125 7.17 15.14 4.08
N PHE A 126 6.69 15.26 2.86
CA PHE A 126 7.54 15.20 1.68
C PHE A 126 8.38 16.47 1.47
N GLU A 127 8.17 17.55 2.22
CA GLU A 127 9.10 18.69 2.26
C GLU A 127 10.37 18.34 3.05
N ALA A 128 10.23 17.50 4.09
CA ALA A 128 11.34 17.00 4.90
C ALA A 128 12.06 15.80 4.23
N LEU A 129 11.34 15.00 3.44
CA LEU A 129 11.92 13.88 2.70
C LEU A 129 12.46 14.34 1.34
N SER A 130 13.79 14.30 1.19
CA SER A 130 14.45 14.61 -0.10
C SER A 130 14.17 13.59 -1.22
N TYR A 131 13.61 12.42 -0.89
CA TYR A 131 13.32 11.35 -1.84
C TYR A 131 12.10 11.68 -2.72
N ARG A 132 12.18 11.28 -4.00
CA ARG A 132 11.07 11.30 -4.95
C ARG A 132 11.14 10.00 -5.76
N ASP A 133 10.01 9.31 -5.85
CA ASP A 133 9.94 8.11 -6.69
C ASP A 133 9.71 8.48 -8.16
N THR A 134 10.09 7.58 -9.06
CA THR A 134 9.82 7.67 -10.50
C THR A 134 9.38 6.30 -10.99
N ALA A 135 8.12 6.16 -11.38
CA ALA A 135 7.54 4.89 -11.81
C ALA A 135 6.43 5.11 -12.84
N SER A 136 6.12 4.09 -13.63
CA SER A 136 5.01 4.09 -14.60
C SER A 136 3.70 3.53 -14.04
N SER A 137 3.73 2.98 -12.82
CA SER A 137 2.55 2.55 -12.08
C SER A 137 2.62 3.05 -10.64
N ALA A 138 1.48 3.04 -9.95
CA ALA A 138 1.39 3.42 -8.55
C ALA A 138 0.61 2.39 -7.74
N VAL A 139 1.11 2.07 -6.54
CA VAL A 139 0.40 1.22 -5.58
C VAL A 139 -0.03 2.06 -4.39
N LEU A 140 -1.34 2.09 -4.14
CA LEU A 140 -1.97 2.78 -3.02
C LEU A 140 -2.81 1.77 -2.23
N ILE A 141 -2.65 1.77 -0.92
CA ILE A 141 -3.43 0.96 0.01
C ILE A 141 -4.43 1.89 0.68
N LEU A 142 -5.70 1.48 0.70
CA LEU A 142 -6.80 2.23 1.30
C LEU A 142 -7.39 1.41 2.44
N GLU A 143 -7.43 2.00 3.64
CA GLU A 143 -8.20 1.45 4.75
C GLU A 143 -9.64 1.99 4.66
N THR A 144 -10.55 1.16 4.13
CA THR A 144 -11.94 1.53 3.84
C THR A 144 -12.85 0.30 3.78
N ALA A 145 -14.14 0.48 4.04
CA ALA A 145 -15.16 -0.56 3.89
C ALA A 145 -15.74 -0.66 2.46
N GLU A 146 -15.55 0.37 1.64
CA GLU A 146 -16.08 0.45 0.28
C GLU A 146 -14.98 0.84 -0.72
N PRO A 147 -15.05 0.40 -1.98
CA PRO A 147 -14.08 0.76 -3.00
C PRO A 147 -14.04 2.29 -3.24
N PRO A 148 -12.90 2.86 -3.66
CA PRO A 148 -12.80 4.28 -3.94
C PRO A 148 -13.75 4.67 -5.09
N PRO A 149 -14.54 5.75 -4.94
CA PRO A 149 -15.36 6.26 -6.03
C PRO A 149 -14.47 6.92 -7.08
N ARG A 150 -15.02 7.10 -8.29
CA ARG A 150 -14.34 7.72 -9.44
C ARG A 150 -13.56 8.99 -9.08
N ALA A 151 -14.15 9.89 -8.29
CA ALA A 151 -13.53 11.15 -7.90
C ALA A 151 -12.23 10.96 -7.09
N ILE A 152 -12.12 9.91 -6.28
CA ILE A 152 -10.91 9.58 -5.54
C ILE A 152 -9.83 9.04 -6.49
N VAL A 153 -10.22 8.19 -7.44
CA VAL A 153 -9.30 7.64 -8.45
C VAL A 153 -8.74 8.77 -9.33
N GLU A 154 -9.58 9.69 -9.80
CA GLU A 154 -9.16 10.88 -10.56
C GLU A 154 -8.20 11.76 -9.74
N LYS A 155 -8.49 11.96 -8.44
CA LYS A 155 -7.63 12.72 -7.53
C LYS A 155 -6.26 12.05 -7.36
N VAL A 156 -6.22 10.73 -7.22
CA VAL A 156 -4.97 9.96 -7.09
C VAL A 156 -4.16 10.03 -8.39
N GLY A 157 -4.78 9.73 -9.54
CA GLY A 157 -4.11 9.76 -10.85
C GLY A 157 -3.52 11.13 -11.17
N LYS A 158 -4.29 12.21 -10.95
CA LYS A 158 -3.80 13.59 -11.13
C LYS A 158 -2.60 13.90 -10.24
N ALA A 159 -2.63 13.47 -8.98
CA ALA A 159 -1.55 13.75 -8.04
C ALA A 159 -0.28 12.95 -8.33
N THR A 160 -0.41 11.68 -8.74
CA THR A 160 0.73 10.84 -9.12
C THR A 160 1.25 11.11 -10.53
N GLY A 161 0.49 11.83 -11.36
CA GLY A 161 0.83 12.10 -12.76
C GLY A 161 0.62 10.87 -13.67
N LEU A 162 -0.18 9.90 -13.23
CA LEU A 162 -0.49 8.68 -13.97
C LEU A 162 -1.94 8.69 -14.46
N ALA A 163 -2.18 7.97 -15.56
CA ALA A 163 -3.50 7.81 -16.18
C ALA A 163 -4.33 6.73 -15.47
#